data_AF-A0A0J5T1L6-F1
#
_entry.id   AF-A0A0J5T1L6-F1
#
_cell.length_a   1.000
_cell.length_b   1.000
_cell.length_c   1.000
_cell.angle_alpha   90.00
_cell.angle_beta   90.00
_cell.angle_gamma   90.00
#
_symmetry.space_group_name_H-M   'P 1'
#
loop_
_entity.id
_entity.type
_entity.pdbx_description
1 polymer ?
#
loop_
_entity_poly.entity_id
_entity_poly.type
_entity_poly.pdbx_seq_one_letter_code
_entity_poly.pdbx_strand_id
1 'polypeptide(L)'
;MSDTENWEQFRAQIGAARALLGDPSAAARGRSDMVPVAEPSADASLPSLLEQCLDMLAAPSPAIRPSLRTVHQLACVGGTLINRCIASMPNTKLLSEVDPLSPIAFNQPQTFVPTDLIRLDRASSRPSGDDVLTRIFLAGTEVLYEETRRNGVALILRDHAHGQFSFGDHTQHHPTLMEMLEDRFTLRSLVIVRHPMESFLSLRANDWLHFSPPSLKRYSELYLAFLDHFSALPILRYEDFLQDPQTRMQETCDILDLSYNPDFIHLFPDLQLSGDSGRGGDIIKERPRKPVPPDIAKAAAAAPAYRALCARLGYAIG
;
A
#
# COMPACT_ATOMS: atom_id res chain seq x y z
N MET A 1 -4.40 9.87 40.32
CA MET A 1 -3.80 8.62 39.79
C MET A 1 -2.92 9.04 38.65
N SER A 2 -1.62 8.79 38.74
CA SER A 2 -0.64 9.26 37.75
C SER A 2 -0.63 8.33 36.53
N ASP A 3 -0.26 8.86 35.35
CA ASP A 3 -0.21 8.09 34.09
C ASP A 3 0.65 6.82 34.17
N THR A 4 1.61 6.77 35.10
CA THR A 4 2.40 5.59 35.44
C THR A 4 1.59 4.45 36.07
N GLU A 5 0.61 4.74 36.92
CA GLU A 5 -0.24 3.71 37.55
C GLU A 5 -1.15 3.04 36.51
N ASN A 6 -1.68 3.81 35.55
CA ASN A 6 -2.49 3.28 34.45
C ASN A 6 -1.69 2.35 33.53
N TRP A 7 -0.41 2.67 33.29
CA TRP A 7 0.45 1.86 32.43
C TRP A 7 0.84 0.52 33.05
N GLU A 8 1.08 0.48 34.36
CA GLU A 8 1.33 -0.77 35.09
C GLU A 8 0.08 -1.65 35.13
N GLN A 9 -1.09 -1.05 35.32
CA GLN A 9 -2.37 -1.75 35.28
C GLN A 9 -2.65 -2.36 33.90
N PHE A 10 -2.35 -1.63 32.83
CA PHE A 10 -2.49 -2.11 31.45
C PHE A 10 -1.54 -3.28 31.14
N ARG A 11 -0.28 -3.21 31.58
CA ARG A 11 0.68 -4.33 31.44
C ARG A 11 0.24 -5.58 32.21
N ALA A 12 -0.32 -5.42 33.41
CA ALA A 12 -0.86 -6.53 34.18
C ALA A 12 -2.05 -7.21 33.46
N GLN A 13 -2.92 -6.43 32.83
CA GLN A 13 -4.05 -6.96 32.05
C GLN A 13 -3.59 -7.72 30.79
N ILE A 14 -2.58 -7.22 30.07
CA ILE A 14 -1.99 -7.94 28.92
C ILE A 14 -1.32 -9.24 29.37
N GLY A 15 -0.61 -9.23 30.51
CA GLY A 15 0.00 -10.44 31.09
C GLY A 15 -1.03 -11.51 31.42
N ALA A 16 -2.15 -11.12 32.03
CA ALA A 16 -3.26 -12.03 32.35
C ALA A 16 -3.95 -12.59 31.11
N ALA A 17 -4.16 -11.76 30.08
CA ALA A 17 -4.72 -12.19 28.80
C ALA A 17 -3.80 -13.20 28.08
N ARG A 18 -2.47 -13.00 28.14
CA ARG A 18 -1.49 -13.96 27.60
C ARG A 18 -1.51 -15.30 28.31
N ALA A 19 -1.77 -15.33 29.62
CA ALA A 19 -1.87 -16.56 30.39
C ALA A 19 -3.11 -17.38 30.02
N LEU A 20 -4.24 -16.72 29.73
CA LEU A 20 -5.48 -17.36 29.28
C LEU A 20 -5.36 -17.96 27.87
N LEU A 21 -4.52 -17.39 27.01
CA LEU A 21 -4.24 -17.92 25.67
C LEU A 21 -3.26 -19.11 25.68
N GLY A 22 -2.56 -19.35 26.80
CA GLY A 22 -1.60 -20.45 26.96
C GLY A 22 -2.18 -21.75 27.54
N ASP A 23 -3.33 -21.69 28.22
CA ASP A 23 -4.02 -22.88 28.78
C ASP A 23 -5.55 -22.66 28.83
N PRO A 24 -6.30 -23.16 27.83
CA PRO A 24 -7.76 -23.03 27.76
C PRO A 24 -8.53 -23.72 28.90
N SER A 25 -7.86 -24.57 29.70
CA SER A 25 -8.53 -25.38 30.74
C SER A 25 -8.79 -24.64 32.05
N ALA A 26 -8.23 -23.44 32.24
CA ALA A 26 -8.43 -22.63 33.45
C ALA A 26 -9.80 -21.91 33.49
N ALA A 27 -10.48 -21.73 32.35
CA ALA A 27 -11.78 -21.06 32.29
C ALA A 27 -12.97 -21.93 32.76
N ALA A 28 -12.74 -23.23 32.99
CA ALA A 28 -13.81 -24.20 33.29
C ALA A 28 -14.07 -24.41 34.80
N ARG A 29 -13.29 -23.79 35.70
CA ARG A 29 -13.42 -24.01 37.16
C ARG A 29 -13.84 -22.73 37.87
N GLY A 30 -15.10 -22.34 37.70
CA GLY A 30 -15.62 -21.16 38.40
C GLY A 30 -17.07 -20.81 38.07
N ARG A 31 -17.99 -21.78 38.05
CA ARG A 31 -19.43 -21.51 38.03
C ARG A 31 -20.17 -22.53 38.88
N SER A 32 -20.24 -22.28 40.19
CA SER A 32 -21.25 -22.85 41.08
C SER A 32 -21.96 -21.67 41.71
N ASP A 33 -23.08 -21.30 41.11
CA ASP A 33 -24.23 -20.63 41.73
C ASP A 33 -25.28 -20.41 40.63
N MET A 34 -26.15 -21.42 40.46
CA MET A 34 -27.28 -21.36 39.55
C MET A 34 -28.47 -20.69 40.25
N VAL A 35 -28.96 -19.60 39.66
CA VAL A 35 -30.35 -19.12 39.83
C VAL A 35 -31.19 -19.85 38.77
N PRO A 36 -32.40 -20.36 39.09
CA PRO A 36 -33.18 -21.10 38.11
C PRO A 36 -33.74 -20.14 37.06
N VAL A 37 -33.28 -20.29 35.82
CA VAL A 37 -33.82 -19.60 34.65
C VAL A 37 -35.06 -20.36 34.20
N ALA A 38 -36.17 -19.65 34.05
CA ALA A 38 -37.42 -20.17 33.52
C ALA A 38 -37.20 -20.85 32.15
N GLU A 39 -37.81 -22.02 31.94
CA GLU A 39 -37.67 -22.77 30.70
C GLU A 39 -38.17 -21.96 29.50
N PRO A 40 -37.36 -21.80 28.42
CA PRO A 40 -37.84 -21.23 27.18
C PRO A 40 -38.80 -22.21 26.51
N SER A 41 -39.91 -21.70 26.00
CA SER A 41 -40.88 -22.44 25.20
C SER A 41 -40.21 -23.17 24.03
N ALA A 42 -40.42 -24.48 23.97
CA ALA A 42 -40.01 -25.35 22.88
C ALA A 42 -40.90 -25.11 21.65
N ASP A 43 -40.63 -24.05 20.88
CA ASP A 43 -40.88 -24.07 19.44
C ASP A 43 -40.14 -22.92 18.74
N ALA A 44 -39.47 -23.26 17.63
CA ALA A 44 -38.57 -22.43 16.83
C ALA A 44 -37.16 -22.17 17.42
N SER A 45 -36.32 -23.21 17.50
CA SER A 45 -34.88 -22.99 17.51
C SER A 45 -34.48 -22.37 16.16
N LEU A 46 -34.11 -21.10 16.15
CA LEU A 46 -33.46 -20.48 15.00
C LEU A 46 -32.24 -21.35 14.62
N PRO A 47 -31.96 -21.58 13.31
CA PRO A 47 -30.77 -22.31 12.90
C PRO A 47 -29.56 -21.64 13.55
N SER A 48 -28.64 -22.46 14.06
CA SER A 48 -27.45 -21.93 14.71
C SER A 48 -26.73 -20.96 13.78
N LEU A 49 -26.10 -19.92 14.33
CA LEU A 49 -25.28 -19.01 13.52
C LEU A 49 -24.27 -19.77 12.65
N LEU A 50 -23.81 -20.93 13.14
CA LEU A 50 -22.93 -21.84 12.41
C LEU A 50 -23.60 -22.47 11.19
N GLU A 51 -24.84 -22.96 11.30
CA GLU A 51 -25.61 -23.48 10.16
C GLU A 51 -25.90 -22.39 9.14
N GLN A 52 -26.26 -21.19 9.59
CA GLN A 52 -26.44 -20.04 8.70
C GLN A 52 -25.15 -19.68 7.95
N CYS A 53 -23.99 -19.73 8.63
CA CYS A 53 -22.68 -19.54 7.99
C CYS A 53 -22.36 -20.66 6.99
N LEU A 54 -22.69 -21.91 7.30
CA LEU A 54 -22.47 -23.05 6.41
C LEU A 54 -23.34 -22.96 5.15
N ASP A 55 -24.59 -22.53 5.29
CA ASP A 55 -25.51 -22.33 4.17
C ASP A 55 -25.05 -21.19 3.25
N MET A 56 -24.51 -20.11 3.82
CA MET A 56 -23.90 -19.01 3.05
C MET A 56 -22.65 -19.46 2.28
N LEU A 57 -21.87 -20.40 2.83
CA LEU A 57 -20.70 -20.98 2.17
C LEU A 57 -21.09 -22.00 1.08
N ALA A 58 -22.24 -22.66 1.21
CA ALA A 58 -22.73 -23.66 0.27
C ALA A 58 -23.45 -23.08 -0.95
N ALA A 59 -23.90 -21.82 -0.88
CA ALA A 59 -24.55 -21.15 -2.00
C ALA A 59 -23.54 -20.93 -3.16
N PRO A 60 -23.85 -21.38 -4.39
CA PRO A 60 -23.00 -21.13 -5.55
C PRO A 60 -23.02 -19.63 -5.87
N SER A 61 -22.01 -18.92 -5.40
CA SER A 61 -21.74 -17.56 -5.85
C SER A 61 -21.27 -17.60 -7.31
N PRO A 62 -21.65 -16.63 -8.17
CA PRO A 62 -20.91 -16.41 -9.40
C PRO A 62 -19.41 -16.34 -9.10
N ALA A 63 -18.55 -16.69 -10.04
CA ALA A 63 -17.10 -16.64 -9.87
C ALA A 63 -16.66 -15.18 -9.62
N ILE A 64 -16.75 -14.75 -8.37
CA ILE A 64 -16.30 -13.44 -7.91
C ILE A 64 -14.78 -13.53 -7.89
N ARG A 65 -14.13 -12.72 -8.72
CA ARG A 65 -12.68 -12.62 -8.68
C ARG A 65 -12.25 -12.18 -7.28
N PRO A 66 -11.21 -12.79 -6.70
CA PRO A 66 -10.69 -12.40 -5.40
C PRO A 66 -10.32 -10.91 -5.38
N SER A 67 -10.52 -10.25 -4.23
CA SER A 67 -10.18 -8.83 -4.11
C SER A 67 -8.74 -8.62 -3.68
N LEU A 68 -7.97 -7.86 -4.46
CA LEU A 68 -6.57 -7.52 -4.18
C LEU A 68 -6.41 -6.01 -4.07
N ARG A 69 -5.51 -5.55 -3.19
CA ARG A 69 -5.28 -4.12 -2.95
C ARG A 69 -4.02 -3.66 -3.67
N THR A 70 -4.06 -2.50 -4.30
CA THR A 70 -2.89 -1.89 -4.94
C THR A 70 -2.75 -0.42 -4.60
N VAL A 71 -1.51 0.05 -4.45
CA VAL A 71 -1.21 1.46 -4.20
C VAL A 71 -0.26 1.95 -5.28
N HIS A 72 -0.69 2.94 -6.07
CA HIS A 72 0.02 3.46 -7.23
C HIS A 72 0.61 4.83 -6.95
N GLN A 73 1.87 5.03 -7.31
CA GLN A 73 2.60 6.26 -7.01
C GLN A 73 3.87 6.41 -7.83
N LEU A 74 4.25 7.66 -8.09
CA LEU A 74 5.60 7.99 -8.58
C LEU A 74 6.59 8.14 -7.42
N ALA A 75 7.88 8.12 -7.72
CA ALA A 75 8.91 8.37 -6.71
C ALA A 75 8.81 9.79 -6.13
N CYS A 76 9.29 9.94 -4.89
CA CYS A 76 9.33 11.20 -4.13
C CYS A 76 7.99 11.87 -3.77
N VAL A 77 6.85 11.18 -3.94
CA VAL A 77 5.53 11.70 -3.55
C VAL A 77 5.18 11.47 -2.07
N GLY A 78 6.12 10.98 -1.25
CA GLY A 78 5.85 10.64 0.15
C GLY A 78 5.24 9.25 0.36
N GLY A 79 5.26 8.43 -0.68
CA GLY A 79 4.72 7.09 -0.70
C GLY A 79 5.23 6.18 0.42
N THR A 80 6.52 6.19 0.75
CA THR A 80 7.07 5.34 1.84
C THR A 80 6.38 5.60 3.17
N LEU A 81 6.14 6.87 3.54
CA LEU A 81 5.49 7.23 4.80
C LEU A 81 4.06 6.68 4.85
N ILE A 82 3.27 6.96 3.82
CA ILE A 82 1.86 6.54 3.76
C ILE A 82 1.77 5.01 3.71
N ASN A 83 2.62 4.34 2.94
CA ASN A 83 2.63 2.88 2.86
C ASN A 83 3.07 2.23 4.18
N ARG A 84 3.94 2.85 5.00
CA ARG A 84 4.17 2.38 6.38
C ARG A 84 2.90 2.48 7.23
N CYS A 85 2.14 3.57 7.09
CA CYS A 85 0.87 3.71 7.81
C CYS A 85 -0.14 2.64 7.36
N ILE A 86 -0.27 2.41 6.05
CA ILE A 86 -1.08 1.31 5.50
C ILE A 86 -0.62 -0.04 6.04
N ALA A 87 0.68 -0.33 6.01
CA ALA A 87 1.25 -1.60 6.49
C ALA A 87 1.08 -1.80 8.00
N SER A 88 0.85 -0.74 8.78
CA SER A 88 0.55 -0.81 10.21
C SER A 88 -0.91 -1.09 10.55
N MET A 89 -1.78 -1.18 9.53
CA MET A 89 -3.16 -1.61 9.74
C MET A 89 -3.21 -3.08 10.21
N PRO A 90 -4.20 -3.45 11.02
CA PRO A 90 -4.39 -4.83 11.44
C PRO A 90 -4.49 -5.77 10.24
N ASN A 91 -3.95 -6.98 10.40
CA ASN A 91 -4.05 -8.05 9.41
C ASN A 91 -3.65 -7.60 8.00
N THR A 92 -2.60 -6.80 7.87
CA THR A 92 -2.13 -6.28 6.58
C THR A 92 -0.73 -6.81 6.26
N LYS A 93 -0.55 -7.27 5.03
CA LYS A 93 0.76 -7.62 4.46
C LYS A 93 0.97 -6.80 3.20
N LEU A 94 2.00 -5.95 3.22
CA LEU A 94 2.34 -5.08 2.10
C LEU A 94 3.63 -5.56 1.43
N LEU A 95 3.57 -5.80 0.12
CA LEU A 95 4.75 -5.97 -0.73
C LEU A 95 5.10 -4.61 -1.33
N SER A 96 6.36 -4.22 -1.19
CA SER A 96 6.84 -2.88 -1.51
C SER A 96 7.65 -2.84 -2.80
N GLU A 97 7.50 -1.76 -3.58
CA GLU A 97 8.20 -1.51 -4.85
C GLU A 97 7.99 -2.63 -5.88
N VAL A 98 6.75 -3.05 -6.09
CA VAL A 98 6.39 -4.14 -7.01
C VAL A 98 6.37 -3.61 -8.45
N ASP A 99 7.28 -4.13 -9.27
CA ASP A 99 7.28 -3.96 -10.72
C ASP A 99 8.11 -5.11 -11.34
N PRO A 100 7.48 -6.21 -11.79
CA PRO A 100 8.21 -7.37 -12.32
C PRO A 100 8.92 -7.06 -13.65
N LEU A 101 8.47 -6.02 -14.38
CA LEU A 101 9.02 -5.63 -15.67
C LEU A 101 9.99 -4.45 -15.58
N SER A 102 10.30 -4.00 -14.36
CA SER A 102 11.09 -2.79 -14.15
C SER A 102 12.45 -2.83 -14.85
N PRO A 103 12.79 -1.79 -15.63
CA PRO A 103 14.11 -1.64 -16.21
C PRO A 103 15.16 -1.18 -15.18
N ILE A 104 14.74 -0.58 -14.06
CA ILE A 104 15.63 0.03 -13.05
C ILE A 104 16.52 -1.03 -12.37
N ALA A 105 15.96 -2.18 -12.01
CA ALA A 105 16.70 -3.22 -11.28
C ALA A 105 17.81 -3.88 -12.12
N PHE A 106 17.72 -3.80 -13.44
CA PHE A 106 18.67 -4.44 -14.36
C PHE A 106 20.00 -3.68 -14.47
N ASN A 107 19.98 -2.37 -14.27
CA ASN A 107 21.18 -1.53 -14.39
C ASN A 107 22.03 -1.47 -13.11
N GLN A 108 21.66 -2.24 -12.07
CA GLN A 108 22.43 -2.34 -10.83
C GLN A 108 23.38 -3.54 -10.84
N PRO A 109 24.49 -3.50 -10.07
CA PRO A 109 25.41 -4.62 -9.94
C PRO A 109 24.64 -5.92 -9.64
N GLN A 110 25.08 -7.04 -10.22
CA GLN A 110 24.46 -8.34 -10.01
C GLN A 110 24.55 -8.74 -8.53
N THR A 111 23.49 -8.45 -7.78
CA THR A 111 23.27 -8.98 -6.44
C THR A 111 22.87 -10.43 -6.57
N PHE A 112 23.50 -11.31 -5.79
CA PHE A 112 23.13 -12.72 -5.76
C PHE A 112 21.72 -12.87 -5.16
N VAL A 113 20.75 -13.25 -6.01
CA VAL A 113 19.33 -13.38 -5.65
C VAL A 113 18.78 -14.77 -6.07
N PRO A 114 19.22 -15.85 -5.41
CA PRO A 114 18.95 -17.22 -5.86
C PRO A 114 17.47 -17.65 -5.79
N THR A 115 16.60 -16.83 -5.20
CA THR A 115 15.17 -17.10 -5.04
C THR A 115 14.28 -16.24 -5.95
N ASP A 116 14.86 -15.30 -6.69
CA ASP A 116 14.12 -14.44 -7.62
C ASP A 116 14.14 -15.07 -9.01
N LEU A 117 13.06 -15.78 -9.34
CA LEU A 117 12.93 -16.47 -10.63
C LEU A 117 12.96 -15.51 -11.82
N ILE A 118 12.48 -14.28 -11.67
CA ILE A 118 12.47 -13.28 -12.75
C ILE A 118 13.89 -12.81 -13.01
N ARG A 119 14.65 -12.49 -11.95
CA ARG A 119 16.04 -12.07 -12.10
C ARG A 119 16.94 -13.19 -12.58
N LEU A 120 16.71 -14.44 -12.14
CA LEU A 120 17.41 -15.61 -12.65
C LEU A 120 17.12 -15.90 -14.13
N ASP A 121 15.85 -15.82 -14.56
CA ASP A 121 15.47 -16.00 -15.96
C ASP A 121 16.12 -14.93 -16.86
N ARG A 122 16.10 -13.66 -16.44
CA ARG A 122 16.78 -12.56 -17.15
C ARG A 122 18.29 -12.72 -17.25
N ALA A 123 18.92 -13.34 -16.25
CA ALA A 123 20.35 -13.63 -16.24
C ALA A 123 20.70 -14.98 -16.90
N SER A 124 19.70 -15.74 -17.36
CA SER A 124 19.90 -17.05 -17.96
C SER A 124 20.53 -16.96 -19.35
N SER A 125 20.97 -18.10 -19.88
CA SER A 125 21.51 -18.17 -21.25
C SER A 125 20.45 -17.93 -22.33
N ARG A 126 19.16 -17.96 -21.97
CA ARG A 126 18.01 -17.73 -22.86
C ARG A 126 16.89 -17.01 -22.09
N PRO A 127 16.99 -15.69 -21.91
CA PRO A 127 15.99 -14.92 -21.20
C PRO A 127 14.60 -15.02 -21.85
N SER A 128 13.57 -15.10 -21.01
CA SER A 128 12.18 -15.10 -21.47
C SER A 128 11.67 -13.68 -21.72
N GLY A 129 10.63 -13.56 -22.55
CA GLY A 129 9.94 -12.28 -22.77
C GLY A 129 8.95 -11.92 -21.65
N ASP A 130 8.46 -10.69 -21.69
CA ASP A 130 7.59 -10.09 -20.67
C ASP A 130 6.34 -10.91 -20.33
N ASP A 131 5.75 -11.61 -21.31
CA ASP A 131 4.59 -12.49 -21.09
C ASP A 131 4.90 -13.64 -20.11
N VAL A 132 6.10 -14.23 -20.22
CA VAL A 132 6.52 -15.31 -19.33
C VAL A 132 6.84 -14.75 -17.94
N LEU A 133 7.55 -13.62 -17.88
CA LEU A 133 7.88 -12.96 -16.61
C LEU A 133 6.61 -12.54 -15.85
N THR A 134 5.61 -12.04 -16.58
CA THR A 134 4.29 -11.69 -16.03
C THR A 134 3.58 -12.92 -15.47
N ARG A 135 3.60 -14.06 -16.18
CA ARG A 135 3.02 -15.31 -15.65
C ARG A 135 3.74 -15.84 -14.41
N ILE A 136 5.07 -15.71 -14.34
CA ILE A 136 5.85 -16.07 -13.15
C ILE A 136 5.43 -15.18 -11.97
N PHE A 137 5.33 -13.86 -12.20
CA PHE A 137 4.88 -12.90 -11.21
C PHE A 137 3.46 -13.20 -10.71
N LEU A 138 2.52 -13.45 -11.63
CA LEU A 138 1.14 -13.77 -11.28
C LEU A 138 1.02 -15.06 -10.49
N ALA A 139 1.75 -16.11 -10.86
CA ALA A 139 1.76 -17.37 -10.12
C ALA A 139 2.26 -17.17 -8.67
N GLY A 140 3.35 -16.39 -8.48
CA GLY A 140 3.84 -16.05 -7.16
C GLY A 140 2.84 -15.21 -6.34
N THR A 141 2.20 -14.24 -6.98
CA THR A 141 1.18 -13.38 -6.36
C THR A 141 -0.03 -14.18 -5.91
N GLU A 142 -0.52 -15.14 -6.73
CA GLU A 142 -1.63 -16.03 -6.38
C GLU A 142 -1.31 -16.90 -5.17
N VAL A 143 -0.08 -17.42 -5.06
CA VAL A 143 0.35 -18.19 -3.88
C VAL A 143 0.34 -17.33 -2.60
N LEU A 144 0.88 -16.11 -2.68
CA LEU A 144 0.88 -15.18 -1.54
C LEU A 144 -0.54 -14.72 -1.18
N TYR A 145 -1.38 -14.51 -2.18
CA TYR A 145 -2.78 -14.16 -1.98
C TYR A 145 -3.53 -15.29 -1.26
N GLU A 146 -3.41 -16.54 -1.70
CA GLU A 146 -4.08 -17.66 -1.04
C GLU A 146 -3.55 -17.91 0.39
N GLU A 147 -2.27 -17.68 0.65
CA GLU A 147 -1.70 -17.74 2.00
C GLU A 147 -2.31 -16.66 2.91
N THR A 148 -2.26 -15.41 2.49
CA THR A 148 -2.81 -14.29 3.27
C THR A 148 -4.31 -14.44 3.49
N ARG A 149 -5.06 -14.84 2.46
CA ARG A 149 -6.50 -15.11 2.55
C ARG A 149 -6.82 -16.18 3.59
N ARG A 150 -6.08 -17.29 3.62
CA ARG A 150 -6.27 -18.36 4.64
C ARG A 150 -6.03 -17.87 6.05
N ASN A 151 -5.14 -16.89 6.21
CA ASN A 151 -4.75 -16.33 7.50
C ASN A 151 -5.56 -15.07 7.89
N GLY A 152 -6.58 -14.70 7.10
CA GLY A 152 -7.38 -13.50 7.36
C GLY A 152 -6.60 -12.18 7.17
N VAL A 153 -5.52 -12.21 6.39
CA VAL A 153 -4.63 -11.08 6.12
C VAL A 153 -4.96 -10.49 4.74
N ALA A 154 -5.03 -9.16 4.65
CA ALA A 154 -5.13 -8.42 3.40
C ALA A 154 -3.75 -8.27 2.75
N LEU A 155 -3.62 -8.76 1.51
CA LEU A 155 -2.42 -8.53 0.69
C LEU A 155 -2.54 -7.20 -0.07
N ILE A 156 -1.50 -6.38 0.03
CA ILE A 156 -1.38 -5.09 -0.65
C ILE A 156 -0.11 -5.09 -1.49
N LEU A 157 -0.21 -4.68 -2.74
CA LEU A 157 0.94 -4.46 -3.62
C LEU A 157 1.15 -2.96 -3.82
N ARG A 158 2.25 -2.43 -3.29
CA ARG A 158 2.70 -1.07 -3.56
C ARG A 158 3.49 -1.07 -4.86
N ASP A 159 2.92 -0.45 -5.88
CA ASP A 159 3.46 -0.31 -7.22
C ASP A 159 4.71 0.59 -7.25
N HIS A 160 5.69 0.21 -8.06
CA HIS A 160 6.84 1.04 -8.41
C HIS A 160 6.67 1.69 -9.79
N ALA A 161 5.57 2.43 -9.98
CA ALA A 161 5.22 3.05 -11.25
C ALA A 161 6.27 4.06 -11.79
N HIS A 162 7.23 4.50 -10.97
CA HIS A 162 8.32 5.35 -11.43
C HIS A 162 9.17 4.69 -12.53
N GLY A 163 9.42 3.39 -12.44
CA GLY A 163 10.15 2.65 -13.48
C GLY A 163 9.43 2.67 -14.83
N GLN A 164 8.10 2.62 -14.80
CA GLN A 164 7.29 2.60 -16.01
C GLN A 164 7.11 4.00 -16.62
N PHE A 165 6.79 5.01 -15.80
CA PHE A 165 6.42 6.34 -16.30
C PHE A 165 7.57 7.33 -16.32
N SER A 166 8.70 7.06 -15.66
CA SER A 166 9.77 8.04 -15.43
C SER A 166 11.17 7.48 -15.67
N PHE A 167 11.30 6.48 -16.54
CA PHE A 167 12.58 5.89 -16.91
C PHE A 167 12.79 5.87 -18.42
N GLY A 168 14.00 6.24 -18.85
CA GLY A 168 14.42 6.22 -20.25
C GLY A 168 13.61 7.13 -21.17
N ASP A 169 13.58 6.74 -22.44
CA ASP A 169 12.64 7.28 -23.41
C ASP A 169 11.31 6.50 -23.22
N HIS A 170 10.21 7.23 -23.03
CA HIS A 170 8.90 6.70 -22.60
C HIS A 170 8.18 5.84 -23.68
N THR A 171 8.94 5.14 -24.51
CA THR A 171 8.52 4.30 -25.63
C THR A 171 8.40 2.83 -25.25
N GLN A 172 8.76 2.45 -24.01
CA GLN A 172 8.64 1.07 -23.54
C GLN A 172 7.22 0.81 -23.02
N HIS A 173 6.41 0.18 -23.87
CA HIS A 173 5.06 -0.27 -23.54
C HIS A 173 5.13 -1.69 -23.01
N HIS A 174 5.34 -1.84 -21.71
CA HIS A 174 5.01 -3.05 -20.98
C HIS A 174 3.74 -2.81 -20.15
N PRO A 175 2.94 -3.84 -19.84
CA PRO A 175 1.76 -3.66 -19.01
C PRO A 175 2.12 -3.04 -17.65
N THR A 176 1.22 -2.22 -17.11
CA THR A 176 1.23 -1.75 -15.73
C THR A 176 0.96 -2.91 -14.78
N LEU A 177 1.32 -2.73 -13.50
CA LEU A 177 0.95 -3.67 -12.45
C LEU A 177 -0.58 -3.92 -12.41
N MET A 178 -1.37 -2.88 -12.64
CA MET A 178 -2.83 -2.98 -12.65
C MET A 178 -3.34 -3.87 -13.80
N GLU A 179 -2.85 -3.65 -15.03
CA GLU A 179 -3.20 -4.44 -16.22
C GLU A 179 -2.76 -5.90 -16.10
N MET A 180 -1.63 -6.18 -15.44
CA MET A 180 -1.23 -7.57 -15.18
C MET A 180 -2.22 -8.29 -14.26
N LEU A 181 -2.78 -7.60 -13.28
CA LEU A 181 -3.58 -8.19 -12.20
C LEU A 181 -5.08 -8.22 -12.51
N GLU A 182 -5.57 -7.31 -13.35
CA GLU A 182 -7.01 -7.07 -13.54
C GLU A 182 -7.76 -8.29 -14.07
N ASP A 183 -7.10 -9.19 -14.81
CA ASP A 183 -7.72 -10.43 -15.29
C ASP A 183 -8.03 -11.42 -14.15
N ARG A 184 -7.21 -11.40 -13.09
CA ARG A 184 -7.26 -12.38 -11.98
C ARG A 184 -7.96 -11.84 -10.73
N PHE A 185 -7.91 -10.54 -10.50
CA PHE A 185 -8.38 -9.93 -9.26
C PHE A 185 -9.36 -8.79 -9.51
N THR A 186 -10.29 -8.60 -8.59
CA THR A 186 -11.03 -7.34 -8.47
C THR A 186 -10.22 -6.37 -7.61
N LEU A 187 -9.71 -5.32 -8.22
CA LEU A 187 -8.74 -4.43 -7.59
C LEU A 187 -9.41 -3.35 -6.74
N ARG A 188 -8.86 -3.13 -5.54
CA ARG A 188 -9.11 -1.97 -4.67
C ARG A 188 -7.85 -1.12 -4.68
N SER A 189 -7.92 0.02 -5.35
CA SER A 189 -6.70 0.75 -5.72
C SER A 189 -6.76 2.20 -5.29
N LEU A 190 -5.61 2.73 -4.88
CA LEU A 190 -5.43 4.12 -4.47
C LEU A 190 -4.23 4.72 -5.21
N VAL A 191 -4.35 5.98 -5.61
CA VAL A 191 -3.23 6.75 -6.14
C VAL A 191 -2.74 7.75 -5.09
N ILE A 192 -1.43 7.74 -4.81
CA ILE A 192 -0.81 8.75 -3.94
C ILE A 192 -0.13 9.82 -4.79
N VAL A 193 -0.42 11.07 -4.49
CA VAL A 193 0.14 12.23 -5.19
C VAL A 193 0.74 13.23 -4.21
N ARG A 194 1.61 14.10 -4.72
CA ARG A 194 2.23 15.19 -3.97
C ARG A 194 2.40 16.42 -4.84
N HIS A 195 2.61 17.59 -4.24
CA HIS A 195 2.94 18.79 -5.00
C HIS A 195 4.07 18.54 -6.03
N PRO A 196 3.83 18.76 -7.34
CA PRO A 196 4.77 18.36 -8.39
C PRO A 196 6.17 18.98 -8.24
N MET A 197 6.26 20.25 -7.82
CA MET A 197 7.55 20.91 -7.57
C MET A 197 8.35 20.22 -6.46
N GLU A 198 7.68 19.82 -5.38
CA GLU A 198 8.33 19.18 -4.24
C GLU A 198 8.89 17.80 -4.62
N SER A 199 8.11 17.05 -5.39
CA SER A 199 8.54 15.75 -5.95
C SER A 199 9.70 15.93 -6.93
N PHE A 200 9.60 16.86 -7.88
CA PHE A 200 10.65 17.13 -8.86
C PHE A 200 11.97 17.56 -8.20
N LEU A 201 11.92 18.51 -7.25
CA LEU A 201 13.11 18.94 -6.51
C LEU A 201 13.72 17.81 -5.69
N SER A 202 12.91 16.87 -5.22
CA SER A 202 13.38 15.67 -4.52
C SER A 202 14.03 14.67 -5.46
N LEU A 203 13.46 14.43 -6.65
CA LEU A 203 14.08 13.58 -7.67
C LEU A 203 15.44 14.15 -8.07
N ARG A 204 15.52 15.45 -8.36
CA ARG A 204 16.78 16.12 -8.72
C ARG A 204 17.82 16.03 -7.61
N ALA A 205 17.42 16.21 -6.35
CA ALA A 205 18.34 16.14 -5.22
C ALA A 205 18.92 14.74 -4.97
N ASN A 206 18.21 13.68 -5.40
CA ASN A 206 18.64 12.29 -5.28
C ASN A 206 19.29 11.75 -6.57
N ASP A 207 19.46 12.58 -7.60
CA ASP A 207 19.93 12.18 -8.93
C ASP A 207 19.04 11.09 -9.59
N TRP A 208 17.72 11.22 -9.40
CA TRP A 208 16.71 10.26 -9.88
C TRP A 208 15.91 10.76 -11.08
N LEU A 209 16.46 11.70 -11.85
CA LEU A 209 15.85 12.14 -13.11
C LEU A 209 16.20 11.15 -14.22
N HIS A 210 15.67 9.94 -14.14
CA HIS A 210 16.00 8.83 -15.06
C HIS A 210 15.34 8.92 -16.43
N PHE A 211 14.67 10.03 -16.76
CA PHE A 211 13.98 10.27 -18.02
C PHE A 211 14.69 11.33 -18.85
N SER A 212 14.56 11.22 -20.17
CA SER A 212 15.12 12.20 -21.12
C SER A 212 14.01 13.02 -21.80
N PRO A 213 14.18 14.36 -21.95
CA PRO A 213 15.18 15.19 -21.28
C PRO A 213 14.86 15.39 -19.78
N PRO A 214 15.87 15.52 -18.89
CA PRO A 214 15.69 15.64 -17.44
C PRO A 214 15.21 17.05 -17.04
N SER A 215 13.95 17.37 -17.37
CA SER A 215 13.37 18.71 -17.23
C SER A 215 12.03 18.69 -16.51
N LEU A 216 11.65 19.82 -15.89
CA LEU A 216 10.35 19.98 -15.23
C LEU A 216 9.18 19.80 -16.20
N LYS A 217 9.32 20.26 -17.45
CA LYS A 217 8.32 20.07 -18.51
C LYS A 217 8.10 18.57 -18.75
N ARG A 218 9.19 17.83 -18.99
CA ARG A 218 9.12 16.39 -19.23
C ARG A 218 8.52 15.67 -18.04
N TYR A 219 9.02 15.93 -16.83
CA TYR A 219 8.45 15.38 -15.60
C TYR A 219 6.93 15.60 -15.50
N SER A 220 6.46 16.80 -15.83
CA SER A 220 5.04 17.14 -15.74
C SER A 220 4.19 16.39 -16.76
N GLU A 221 4.71 16.20 -17.99
CA GLU A 221 4.05 15.38 -19.01
C GLU A 221 3.95 13.91 -18.58
N LEU A 222 5.01 13.37 -18.00
CA LEU A 222 5.07 12.00 -17.50
C LEU A 222 4.11 11.76 -16.33
N TYR A 223 4.01 12.73 -15.42
CA TYR A 223 3.07 12.66 -14.31
C TYR A 223 1.61 12.79 -14.82
N LEU A 224 1.35 13.64 -15.82
CA LEU A 224 0.02 13.69 -16.44
C LEU A 224 -0.36 12.34 -17.08
N ALA A 225 0.56 11.69 -17.81
CA ALA A 225 0.33 10.37 -18.38
C ALA A 225 0.02 9.31 -17.30
N PHE A 226 0.75 9.33 -16.18
CA PHE A 226 0.44 8.50 -15.02
C PHE A 226 -0.97 8.74 -14.48
N LEU A 227 -1.38 10.01 -14.33
CA LEU A 227 -2.72 10.35 -13.84
C LEU A 227 -3.83 10.03 -14.85
N ASP A 228 -3.53 10.07 -16.15
CA ASP A 228 -4.48 9.65 -17.19
C ASP A 228 -4.72 8.15 -17.13
N HIS A 229 -3.64 7.37 -16.98
CA HIS A 229 -3.71 5.92 -16.83
C HIS A 229 -4.57 5.51 -15.62
N PHE A 230 -4.40 6.18 -14.48
CA PHE A 230 -5.12 5.87 -13.24
C PHE A 230 -6.29 6.82 -12.97
N SER A 231 -6.88 7.43 -14.00
CA SER A 231 -7.89 8.49 -13.87
C SER A 231 -9.18 8.08 -13.15
N ALA A 232 -9.52 6.80 -13.16
CA ALA A 232 -10.70 6.25 -12.48
C ALA A 232 -10.47 5.96 -10.98
N LEU A 233 -9.23 6.06 -10.50
CA LEU A 233 -8.88 5.70 -9.13
C LEU A 233 -8.99 6.89 -8.17
N PRO A 234 -9.38 6.65 -6.90
CA PRO A 234 -9.32 7.69 -5.87
C PRO A 234 -7.89 8.15 -5.64
N ILE A 235 -7.75 9.43 -5.30
CA ILE A 235 -6.45 10.09 -5.09
C ILE A 235 -6.33 10.52 -3.63
N LEU A 236 -5.21 10.16 -3.00
CA LEU A 236 -4.77 10.71 -1.72
C LEU A 236 -3.62 11.70 -1.95
N ARG A 237 -3.83 12.96 -1.56
CA ARG A 237 -2.77 13.97 -1.56
C ARG A 237 -1.93 13.83 -0.30
N TYR A 238 -0.63 13.78 -0.48
CA TYR A 238 0.35 13.70 0.58
C TYR A 238 0.19 14.83 1.61
N GLU A 239 -0.02 16.05 1.13
CA GLU A 239 -0.21 17.24 1.96
C GLU A 239 -1.47 17.14 2.83
N ASP A 240 -2.59 16.63 2.28
CA ASP A 240 -3.81 16.41 3.06
C ASP A 240 -3.60 15.35 4.15
N PHE A 241 -2.86 14.27 3.83
CA PHE A 241 -2.50 13.24 4.81
C PHE A 241 -1.65 13.80 5.95
N LEU A 242 -0.76 14.76 5.69
CA LEU A 242 0.03 15.37 6.75
C LEU A 242 -0.80 16.30 7.65
N GLN A 243 -1.83 16.93 7.10
CA GLN A 243 -2.69 17.86 7.85
C GLN A 243 -3.67 17.13 8.76
N ASP A 244 -4.25 16.02 8.28
CA ASP A 244 -5.21 15.23 9.04
C ASP A 244 -4.97 13.72 8.80
N PRO A 245 -3.90 13.15 9.38
CA PRO A 245 -3.53 11.77 9.11
C PRO A 245 -4.59 10.77 9.56
N GLN A 246 -5.32 11.05 10.64
CA GLN A 246 -6.33 10.13 11.17
C GLN A 246 -7.49 9.98 10.19
N THR A 247 -8.12 11.09 9.78
CA THR A 247 -9.24 11.06 8.82
C THR A 247 -8.80 10.50 7.47
N ARG A 248 -7.64 10.93 6.95
CA ARG A 248 -7.16 10.48 5.65
C ARG A 248 -6.77 9.00 5.65
N MET A 249 -6.27 8.48 6.76
CA MET A 249 -6.01 7.04 6.90
C MET A 249 -7.32 6.25 6.98
N GLN A 250 -8.34 6.75 7.68
CA GLN A 250 -9.65 6.10 7.71
C GLN A 250 -10.27 6.01 6.31
N GLU A 251 -10.28 7.11 5.55
CA GLU A 251 -10.73 7.12 4.14
C GLU A 251 -9.91 6.15 3.26
N THR A 252 -8.59 6.08 3.49
CA THR A 252 -7.70 5.14 2.80
C THR A 252 -8.07 3.69 3.10
N CYS A 253 -8.40 3.37 4.35
CA CYS A 253 -8.87 2.05 4.74
C CYS A 253 -10.21 1.72 4.08
N ASP A 254 -11.13 2.67 3.98
CA ASP A 254 -12.42 2.46 3.30
C ASP A 254 -12.23 2.17 1.81
N ILE A 255 -11.35 2.92 1.13
CA ILE A 255 -11.00 2.71 -0.29
C ILE A 255 -10.39 1.31 -0.51
N LEU A 256 -9.45 0.93 0.36
CA LEU A 256 -8.70 -0.32 0.25
C LEU A 256 -9.39 -1.51 0.91
N ASP A 257 -10.57 -1.30 1.51
CA ASP A 257 -11.32 -2.30 2.27
C ASP A 257 -10.42 -2.96 3.34
N LEU A 258 -9.87 -2.15 4.24
CA LEU A 258 -9.00 -2.53 5.35
C LEU A 258 -9.64 -2.19 6.70
N SER A 259 -9.26 -2.92 7.74
CA SER A 259 -9.60 -2.54 9.11
C SER A 259 -8.80 -1.31 9.51
N TYR A 260 -9.47 -0.25 9.96
CA TYR A 260 -8.82 0.95 10.47
C TYR A 260 -8.40 0.77 11.93
N ASN A 261 -7.17 1.17 12.24
CA ASN A 261 -6.65 1.27 13.61
C ASN A 261 -6.11 2.69 13.85
N PRO A 262 -6.69 3.48 14.76
CA PRO A 262 -6.22 4.85 15.03
C PRO A 262 -4.80 4.90 15.64
N ASP A 263 -4.31 3.81 16.21
CA ASP A 263 -2.98 3.72 16.83
C ASP A 263 -1.85 3.60 15.81
N PHE A 264 -2.16 3.60 14.50
CA PHE A 264 -1.16 3.50 13.43
C PHE A 264 -0.04 4.54 13.52
N ILE A 265 -0.34 5.73 14.06
CA ILE A 265 0.63 6.81 14.29
C ILE A 265 1.78 6.35 15.21
N HIS A 266 1.51 5.41 16.11
CA HIS A 266 2.49 4.84 17.02
C HIS A 266 3.19 3.60 16.46
N LEU A 267 2.57 2.93 15.48
CA LEU A 267 3.04 1.64 14.94
C LEU A 267 3.87 1.79 13.66
N PHE A 268 3.55 2.77 12.81
CA PHE A 268 4.24 2.97 11.53
C PHE A 268 5.75 3.22 11.64
N PRO A 269 6.30 3.84 12.72
CA PRO A 269 7.74 4.09 12.81
C PRO A 269 8.57 2.80 12.85
N ASP A 270 8.04 1.74 13.44
CA ASP A 270 8.74 0.46 13.61
C ASP A 270 8.74 -0.39 12.32
N LEU A 271 8.02 0.03 11.29
CA LEU A 271 7.91 -0.71 10.03
C LEU A 271 9.00 -0.31 9.04
N GLN A 272 9.68 -1.31 8.50
CA GLN A 272 10.68 -1.14 7.45
C GLN A 272 10.10 -1.57 6.11
N LEU A 273 10.16 -0.67 5.11
CA LEU A 273 9.79 -0.94 3.72
C LEU A 273 10.96 -0.60 2.80
N SER A 274 11.07 -1.30 1.67
CA SER A 274 12.02 -0.96 0.62
C SER A 274 11.72 0.43 0.03
N GLY A 275 12.74 1.14 -0.44
CA GLY A 275 12.60 2.51 -0.97
C GLY A 275 12.57 3.62 0.09
N ASP A 276 13.08 3.36 1.30
CA ASP A 276 13.18 4.36 2.38
C ASP A 276 14.35 5.35 2.24
N SER A 277 14.80 5.63 1.01
CA SER A 277 15.98 6.45 0.77
C SER A 277 15.80 7.95 1.06
N GLY A 278 14.58 8.41 1.35
CA GLY A 278 14.27 9.84 1.48
C GLY A 278 13.69 10.33 2.80
N ARG A 279 13.00 9.47 3.59
CA ARG A 279 12.33 9.90 4.84
C ARG A 279 12.29 8.78 5.90
N GLY A 280 13.43 8.50 6.51
CA GLY A 280 13.53 7.73 7.77
C GLY A 280 13.12 8.54 9.00
N GLY A 281 11.89 9.06 9.03
CA GLY A 281 11.39 9.85 10.16
C GLY A 281 10.16 9.21 10.81
N ASP A 282 10.14 9.27 12.14
CA ASP A 282 9.14 8.62 13.01
C ASP A 282 7.94 9.52 13.31
N ILE A 283 7.85 10.68 12.64
CA ILE A 283 6.85 11.71 12.92
C ILE A 283 6.17 12.13 11.61
N ILE A 284 4.84 12.03 11.60
CA ILE A 284 3.99 12.57 10.54
C ILE A 284 3.86 14.08 10.78
N LYS A 285 4.57 14.87 9.97
CA LYS A 285 4.46 16.34 9.99
C LYS A 285 4.85 16.97 8.66
N GLU A 286 4.28 18.14 8.43
CA GLU A 286 4.75 19.05 7.39
C GLU A 286 6.24 19.39 7.58
N ARG A 287 6.95 19.48 6.46
CA ARG A 287 8.33 19.96 6.43
C ARG A 287 8.35 21.28 5.66
N PRO A 288 9.29 22.18 5.98
CA PRO A 288 9.48 23.39 5.20
C PRO A 288 9.61 23.07 3.71
N ARG A 289 8.96 23.85 2.87
CA ARG A 289 9.08 23.74 1.42
C ARG A 289 10.54 23.93 1.00
N LYS A 290 10.95 23.20 -0.04
CA LYS A 290 12.31 23.34 -0.57
C LYS A 290 12.43 24.69 -1.29
N PRO A 291 13.55 25.41 -1.15
CA PRO A 291 13.78 26.61 -1.97
C PRO A 291 13.79 26.20 -3.45
N VAL A 292 13.01 26.91 -4.28
CA VAL A 292 12.95 26.68 -5.73
C VAL A 292 14.07 27.46 -6.40
N PRO A 293 15.05 26.80 -7.05
CA PRO A 293 16.15 27.51 -7.67
C PRO A 293 15.71 28.35 -8.89
N PRO A 294 16.39 29.46 -9.23
CA PRO A 294 15.95 30.40 -10.26
C PRO A 294 15.74 29.77 -11.65
N ASP A 295 16.57 28.80 -12.01
CA ASP A 295 16.45 28.02 -13.26
C ASP A 295 15.12 27.24 -13.31
N ILE A 296 14.72 26.63 -12.20
CA ILE A 296 13.47 25.88 -12.10
C ILE A 296 12.26 26.81 -12.02
N ALA A 297 12.38 27.93 -11.32
CA ALA A 297 11.32 28.95 -11.29
C ALA A 297 11.01 29.47 -12.70
N LYS A 298 12.06 29.75 -13.50
CA LYS A 298 11.91 30.12 -14.91
C LYS A 298 11.28 29.00 -15.74
N ALA A 299 11.69 27.75 -15.52
CA ALA A 299 11.11 26.59 -16.21
C ALA A 299 9.63 26.40 -15.88
N ALA A 300 9.23 26.57 -14.61
CA ALA A 300 7.84 26.48 -14.15
C ALA A 300 6.95 27.55 -14.81
N ALA A 301 7.44 28.79 -14.89
CA ALA A 301 6.75 29.88 -15.58
C ALA A 301 6.59 29.61 -17.09
N ALA A 302 7.53 28.89 -17.70
CA ALA A 302 7.54 28.59 -19.12
C ALA A 302 6.84 27.26 -19.50
N ALA A 303 6.47 26.40 -18.54
CA ALA A 303 5.97 25.05 -18.82
C ALA A 303 4.43 24.93 -18.68
N PRO A 304 3.67 24.86 -19.79
CA PRO A 304 2.22 24.63 -19.74
C PRO A 304 1.85 23.32 -19.04
N ALA A 305 2.63 22.25 -19.26
CA ALA A 305 2.40 20.94 -18.64
C ALA A 305 2.48 21.01 -17.10
N TYR A 306 3.41 21.80 -16.55
CA TYR A 306 3.51 21.98 -15.09
C TYR A 306 2.27 22.67 -14.53
N ARG A 307 1.79 23.74 -15.19
CA ARG A 307 0.56 24.43 -14.79
C ARG A 307 -0.67 23.52 -14.87
N ALA A 308 -0.79 22.76 -15.95
CA ALA A 308 -1.87 21.80 -16.12
C ALA A 308 -1.87 20.72 -15.02
N LEU A 309 -0.69 20.21 -14.68
CA LEU A 309 -0.52 19.25 -13.60
C LEU A 309 -0.89 19.83 -12.23
N CYS A 310 -0.40 21.02 -11.88
CA CYS A 310 -0.79 21.70 -10.65
C CYS A 310 -2.30 21.91 -10.59
N ALA A 311 -2.92 22.40 -11.67
CA ALA A 311 -4.36 22.59 -11.74
C ALA A 311 -5.14 21.28 -11.55
N ARG A 312 -4.72 20.19 -12.20
CA ARG A 312 -5.35 18.87 -12.08
C ARG A 312 -5.31 18.32 -10.64
N LEU A 313 -4.23 18.59 -9.92
CA LEU A 313 -4.04 18.12 -8.54
C LEU A 313 -4.54 19.12 -7.48
N GLY A 314 -5.08 20.28 -7.91
CA GLY A 314 -5.58 21.31 -7.01
C GLY A 314 -4.49 22.08 -6.26
N TYR A 315 -3.29 22.24 -6.86
CA TYR A 315 -2.19 23.02 -6.30
C TYR A 315 -2.05 24.38 -6.96
N ALA A 316 -1.64 25.38 -6.16
CA ALA A 316 -1.17 26.66 -6.67
C ALA A 316 0.19 26.50 -7.37
N ILE A 317 0.52 27.41 -8.28
CA ILE A 317 1.77 27.36 -9.08
C ILE A 317 3.00 27.88 -8.29
N GLY A 318 2.79 28.41 -7.09
CA GLY A 318 3.78 29.14 -6.27
C GLY A 318 4.78 28.28 -5.49
#